data_AF-A0A1C6SEH0-F1
#
_entry.id   AF-A0A1C6SEH0-F1
#
_cell.length_a   1.000
_cell.length_b   1.000
_cell.length_c   1.000
_cell.angle_alpha   90.00
_cell.angle_beta   90.00
_cell.angle_gamma   90.00
#
_symmetry.space_group_name_H-M   'P 1'
#
loop_
_entity.id
_entity.type
_entity.pdbx_description
1 polymer ?
#
loop_
_entity_poly.entity_id
_entity_poly.type
_entity_poly.pdbx_seq_one_letter_code
_entity_poly.pdbx_strand_id
1 'polypeptide(L)'
;MPSWYAPPTELLVAHRHGEPVGYLVRERSAGLVRVVEVAGGVDALRALFGVVATTAHADRTVRCVARLPADPVVGAALPWLLRDPVPEVDETGMVRPVRADADRLAATTGAPGAFHWPGDYL
;
A
#
# COMPACT_ATOMS: atom_id res chain seq x y z
N MET A 1 -1.05 -8.54 -16.13
CA MET A 1 -1.51 -7.86 -14.90
C MET A 1 -2.38 -8.85 -14.13
N PRO A 2 -2.17 -9.04 -12.82
CA PRO A 2 -2.99 -9.97 -12.04
C PRO A 2 -4.50 -9.68 -12.15
N SER A 3 -5.33 -10.72 -12.12
CA SER A 3 -6.77 -10.63 -12.39
C SER A 3 -7.59 -9.86 -11.34
N TRP A 4 -7.02 -9.62 -10.16
CA TRP A 4 -7.64 -8.85 -9.09
C TRP A 4 -7.48 -7.33 -9.26
N TYR A 5 -6.71 -6.86 -10.23
CA TYR A 5 -6.64 -5.45 -10.58
C TYR A 5 -7.67 -5.10 -11.64
N ALA A 6 -8.61 -4.23 -11.29
CA ALA A 6 -9.57 -3.68 -12.25
C ALA A 6 -8.91 -2.59 -13.12
N PRO A 7 -9.24 -2.49 -14.41
CA PRO A 7 -8.89 -1.29 -15.19
C PRO A 7 -9.41 -0.02 -14.51
N PRO A 8 -8.69 1.12 -14.56
CA PRO A 8 -7.49 1.41 -15.35
C PRO A 8 -6.18 1.29 -14.56
N THR A 9 -5.95 0.16 -13.89
CA THR A 9 -4.70 -0.07 -13.14
C THR A 9 -3.49 -0.20 -14.07
N GLU A 10 -2.38 0.44 -13.71
CA GLU A 10 -1.07 0.37 -14.38
C GLU A 10 -0.02 -0.27 -13.46
N LEU A 11 0.84 -1.14 -14.02
CA LEU A 11 1.98 -1.75 -13.33
C LEU A 11 3.29 -1.15 -13.88
N LEU A 12 4.09 -0.57 -12.99
CA LEU A 12 5.44 -0.12 -13.27
C LEU A 12 6.45 -1.08 -12.64
N VAL A 13 7.53 -1.40 -13.36
CA VAL A 13 8.58 -2.32 -12.89
C VAL A 13 9.94 -1.64 -12.98
N ALA A 14 10.64 -1.54 -11.85
CA ALA A 14 12.00 -1.06 -11.80
C ALA A 14 12.97 -2.18 -12.17
N HIS A 15 13.91 -1.88 -13.06
CA HIS A 15 14.96 -2.81 -13.48
C HIS A 15 16.34 -2.29 -13.06
N ARG A 16 17.22 -3.20 -12.65
CA ARG A 16 18.64 -2.94 -12.40
C ARG A 16 19.44 -4.00 -13.14
N HIS A 17 20.31 -3.57 -14.05
CA HIS A 17 21.10 -4.48 -14.91
C HIS A 17 20.26 -5.51 -15.68
N GLY A 18 19.05 -5.11 -16.11
CA GLY A 18 18.13 -5.98 -16.85
C GLY A 18 17.21 -6.83 -15.96
N GLU A 19 17.45 -6.89 -14.65
CA GLU A 19 16.66 -7.69 -13.72
C GLU A 19 15.61 -6.85 -12.97
N PRO A 20 14.39 -7.36 -12.76
CA PRO A 20 13.37 -6.67 -11.98
C PRO A 20 13.76 -6.63 -10.49
N VAL A 21 13.80 -5.43 -9.91
CA VAL A 21 14.18 -5.19 -8.51
C VAL A 21 13.07 -4.58 -7.65
N GLY A 22 11.93 -4.29 -8.27
CA GLY A 22 10.75 -3.78 -7.59
C GLY A 22 9.64 -3.43 -8.56
N TYR A 23 8.44 -3.25 -8.03
CA TYR A 23 7.28 -2.83 -8.80
C TYR A 23 6.40 -1.87 -8.02
N LEU A 24 5.55 -1.17 -8.76
CA LEU A 24 4.52 -0.28 -8.24
C LEU A 24 3.26 -0.43 -9.06
N VAL A 25 2.12 -0.49 -8.39
CA VAL A 25 0.81 -0.50 -9.02
C VAL A 25 0.09 0.80 -8.72
N ARG A 26 -0.50 1.41 -9.76
CA ARG A 26 -1.24 2.67 -9.63
C ARG A 26 -2.54 2.69 -10.42
N GLU A 27 -3.45 3.54 -9.97
CA GLU A 27 -4.64 3.95 -10.69
C GLU A 27 -4.52 5.42 -11.05
N ARG A 28 -5.02 5.79 -12.23
CA ARG A 28 -5.08 7.18 -12.70
C ARG A 28 -6.50 7.55 -13.08
N SER A 29 -6.90 8.75 -12.69
CA SER A 29 -8.16 9.39 -13.06
C SER A 29 -7.95 10.90 -13.14
N ALA A 30 -8.97 11.64 -13.60
CA ALA A 30 -8.85 13.09 -13.77
C ALA A 30 -8.44 13.78 -12.46
N GLY A 31 -7.21 14.31 -12.43
CA GLY A 31 -6.66 15.01 -11.27
C GLY A 31 -6.21 14.14 -10.10
N LEU A 32 -6.23 12.80 -10.22
CA LEU A 32 -5.89 11.90 -9.13
C LEU A 32 -5.02 10.72 -9.58
N VAL A 33 -3.94 10.48 -8.85
CA VAL A 33 -3.17 9.23 -8.89
C VAL A 33 -3.26 8.50 -7.55
N ARG A 34 -3.59 7.21 -7.59
CA ARG A 34 -3.54 6.35 -6.40
C ARG A 34 -2.42 5.34 -6.57
N VAL A 35 -1.51 5.26 -5.61
CA VAL A 35 -0.56 4.15 -5.49
C VAL A 35 -1.18 3.12 -4.55
N VAL A 36 -1.40 1.91 -5.05
CA VAL A 36 -2.18 0.87 -4.35
C VAL A 36 -1.32 -0.29 -3.88
N GLU A 37 -0.17 -0.53 -4.51
CA GLU A 37 0.76 -1.59 -4.12
C GLU A 37 2.18 -1.23 -4.52
N VAL A 38 3.15 -1.63 -3.70
CA VAL A 38 4.57 -1.52 -4.00
C VAL A 38 5.33 -2.72 -3.45
N ALA A 39 6.42 -3.07 -4.11
CA ALA A 39 7.45 -3.93 -3.53
C ALA A 39 8.83 -3.58 -4.10
N GLY A 40 9.87 -3.76 -3.28
CA GLY A 40 11.26 -3.55 -3.66
C GLY A 40 12.06 -2.85 -2.58
N GLY A 41 13.37 -2.74 -2.80
CA GLY A 41 14.26 -1.98 -1.92
C GLY A 41 14.09 -0.46 -2.09
N VAL A 42 14.68 0.30 -1.16
CA VAL A 42 14.54 1.77 -1.11
C VAL A 42 14.90 2.45 -2.45
N ASP A 43 15.96 2.01 -3.13
CA ASP A 43 16.37 2.59 -4.40
C ASP A 43 15.34 2.35 -5.52
N ALA A 44 14.76 1.15 -5.56
CA ALA A 44 13.73 0.81 -6.53
C ALA A 44 12.47 1.65 -6.28
N LEU A 45 12.05 1.78 -5.03
CA LEU A 45 10.89 2.59 -4.66
C LEU A 45 11.11 4.08 -4.93
N ARG A 46 12.30 4.62 -4.66
CA ARG A 46 12.65 6.01 -5.01
C ARG A 46 12.49 6.27 -6.51
N ALA A 47 13.00 5.37 -7.34
CA ALA A 47 12.87 5.49 -8.79
C ALA A 47 11.41 5.41 -9.24
N LEU A 48 10.65 4.44 -8.74
CA LEU A 48 9.24 4.25 -9.07
C LEU A 48 8.38 5.45 -8.64
N PHE A 49 8.57 5.95 -7.42
CA PHE A 49 7.88 7.13 -6.91
C PHE A 49 8.24 8.39 -7.68
N GLY A 50 9.51 8.58 -8.05
CA GLY A 50 9.93 9.68 -8.91
C GLY A 50 9.23 9.68 -10.28
N VAL A 51 9.06 8.50 -10.89
CA VAL A 51 8.29 8.35 -12.15
C VAL A 51 6.82 8.72 -11.93
N VAL A 52 6.21 8.27 -10.83
CA VAL A 52 4.82 8.63 -10.51
C VAL A 52 4.68 10.13 -10.30
N ALA A 53 5.55 10.76 -9.51
CA ALA A 53 5.53 12.20 -9.26
C ALA A 53 5.72 13.01 -10.55
N THR A 54 6.66 12.61 -11.41
CA THR A 54 6.95 13.28 -12.69
C THR A 54 5.75 13.20 -13.64
N THR A 55 5.15 12.02 -13.77
CA THR A 55 3.97 11.83 -14.63
C THR A 55 2.74 12.53 -14.08
N ALA A 56 2.50 12.46 -12.76
CA ALA A 56 1.42 13.18 -12.10
C ALA A 56 1.53 14.70 -12.31
N HIS A 57 2.74 15.25 -12.24
CA HIS A 57 3.00 16.66 -12.53
C HIS A 57 2.66 17.02 -13.98
N ALA A 58 3.11 16.21 -14.94
CA ALA A 58 2.80 16.41 -16.36
C ALA A 58 1.29 16.37 -16.64
N ASP A 59 0.55 15.50 -15.94
CA ASP A 59 -0.91 15.39 -16.04
C ASP A 59 -1.67 16.49 -15.28
N ARG A 60 -0.97 17.39 -14.56
CA ARG A 60 -1.57 18.37 -13.64
C ARG A 60 -2.48 17.72 -12.60
N THR A 61 -2.04 16.56 -12.09
CA THR A 61 -2.68 15.87 -10.98
C THR A 61 -2.73 16.79 -9.76
N VAL A 62 -3.90 16.89 -9.13
CA VAL A 62 -4.10 17.76 -7.96
C VAL A 62 -4.01 16.99 -6.65
N ARG A 63 -4.16 15.65 -6.69
CA ARG A 63 -4.10 14.79 -5.51
C ARG A 63 -3.37 13.49 -5.80
N CYS A 64 -2.51 13.09 -4.88
CA CYS A 64 -1.93 11.75 -4.85
C CYS A 64 -2.35 11.07 -3.54
N VAL A 65 -2.76 9.81 -3.62
CA VAL A 65 -3.07 8.96 -2.47
C VAL A 65 -2.18 7.73 -2.52
N ALA A 66 -1.54 7.38 -1.41
CA ALA A 66 -0.71 6.19 -1.30
C ALA A 66 -1.25 5.33 -0.15
N ARG A 67 -1.90 4.22 -0.49
CA ARG A 67 -2.41 3.26 0.50
C ARG A 67 -1.40 2.12 0.61
N LEU A 68 -0.36 2.36 1.40
CA LEU A 68 0.81 1.47 1.46
C LEU A 68 1.02 0.94 2.88
N PRO A 69 1.68 -0.23 3.03
CA PRO A 69 2.05 -0.73 4.35
C PRO A 69 2.87 0.29 5.14
N ALA A 70 2.70 0.31 6.46
CA ALA A 70 3.54 1.06 7.40
C ALA A 70 4.93 0.38 7.53
N ASP A 71 5.66 0.33 6.42
CA ASP A 71 6.95 -0.33 6.28
C ASP A 71 8.09 0.71 6.25
N PRO A 72 9.23 0.50 6.94
CA PRO A 72 10.34 1.45 6.96
C PRO A 72 10.96 1.76 5.59
N VAL A 73 11.01 0.79 4.68
CA VAL A 73 11.55 0.96 3.32
C VAL A 73 10.63 1.87 2.51
N VAL A 74 9.31 1.67 2.63
CA VAL A 74 8.31 2.56 2.04
C VAL A 74 8.42 3.97 2.62
N GLY A 75 8.48 4.09 3.95
CA GLY A 75 8.62 5.38 4.64
C GLY A 75 9.85 6.16 4.20
N ALA A 76 10.99 5.49 4.04
CA ALA A 76 12.25 6.11 3.58
C ALA A 76 12.21 6.57 2.11
N ALA A 77 11.34 5.99 1.28
CA ALA A 77 11.16 6.36 -0.12
C ALA A 77 10.04 7.39 -0.33
N LEU A 78 9.05 7.45 0.56
CA LEU A 78 7.84 8.28 0.44
C LEU A 78 8.08 9.76 0.05
N PRO A 79 9.14 10.45 0.51
CA PRO A 79 9.42 11.83 0.09
C PRO A 79 9.62 12.03 -1.42
N TRP A 80 9.89 10.95 -2.17
CA TRP A 80 9.99 10.99 -3.63
C TRP A 80 8.63 10.94 -4.33
N LEU A 81 7.56 10.65 -3.58
CA LEU A 81 6.18 10.65 -4.06
C LEU A 81 5.42 11.89 -3.59
N LEU A 82 5.54 12.23 -2.30
CA LEU A 82 4.75 13.26 -1.63
C LEU A 82 5.66 14.24 -0.87
N ARG A 83 5.41 15.55 -1.00
CA ARG A 83 6.22 16.60 -0.36
C ARG A 83 5.82 16.86 1.10
N ASP A 84 4.55 16.69 1.45
CA ASP A 84 4.00 16.88 2.80
C ASP A 84 2.79 15.95 3.00
N PRO A 85 3.00 14.63 3.19
CA PRO A 85 1.89 13.69 3.28
C PRO A 85 1.06 13.93 4.54
N VAL A 86 -0.26 13.89 4.41
CA VAL A 86 -1.18 13.79 5.54
C VAL A 86 -1.41 12.30 5.79
N PRO A 87 -0.87 11.71 6.89
CA PRO A 87 -1.10 10.31 7.19
C PRO A 87 -2.55 10.09 7.62
N GLU A 88 -3.16 9.04 7.07
CA GLU A 88 -4.46 8.55 7.50
C GLU A 88 -4.27 7.11 7.99
N VAL A 89 -4.90 6.77 9.13
CA VAL A 89 -4.91 5.40 9.64
C VAL A 89 -6.03 4.65 8.94
N ASP A 90 -5.68 3.51 8.35
CA ASP A 90 -6.62 2.58 7.74
C ASP A 90 -6.70 1.32 8.60
N GLU A 91 -7.78 1.23 9.40
CA GLU A 91 -8.06 0.05 10.22
C GLU A 91 -8.56 -1.09 9.33
N THR A 92 -7.61 -1.75 8.67
CA THR A 92 -7.89 -2.92 7.83
C THR A 92 -7.10 -4.13 8.26
N GLY A 93 -7.74 -5.29 8.05
CA GLY A 93 -7.24 -6.58 8.49
C GLY A 93 -7.92 -7.03 9.78
N MET A 94 -8.12 -8.34 9.89
CA MET A 94 -8.57 -9.00 11.11
C MET A 94 -7.69 -10.24 11.28
N VAL A 95 -7.29 -10.51 12.50
CA VAL A 95 -6.47 -11.67 12.84
C VAL A 95 -7.20 -12.48 13.90
N ARG A 96 -7.38 -13.78 13.63
CA ARG A 96 -7.89 -14.75 14.61
C ARG A 96 -6.84 -15.85 14.79
N PRO A 97 -6.26 -16.00 15.99
CA PRO A 97 -5.40 -17.15 16.28
C PRO A 97 -6.17 -18.46 16.10
N VAL A 98 -5.67 -19.36 15.26
CA VAL A 98 -6.29 -20.68 15.03
C VAL A 98 -5.94 -21.67 16.14
N ARG A 99 -4.75 -21.54 16.70
CA ARG A 99 -4.27 -22.34 17.85
C ARG A 99 -3.73 -21.37 18.91
N ALA A 100 -4.50 -21.16 19.95
CA ALA A 100 -4.14 -20.36 21.11
C ALA A 100 -4.81 -20.95 22.35
N ASP A 101 -4.16 -20.83 23.49
CA ASP A 101 -4.79 -21.12 24.78
C ASP A 101 -5.90 -20.11 25.10
N ALA A 102 -6.72 -20.43 26.10
CA ALA A 102 -7.87 -19.62 26.49
C ALA A 102 -7.48 -18.20 26.90
N ASP A 103 -6.35 -18.04 27.61
CA ASP A 103 -5.86 -16.75 28.08
C ASP A 103 -5.47 -15.84 26.90
N ARG A 104 -4.76 -16.40 25.91
CA ARG A 104 -4.35 -15.68 24.70
C ARG A 104 -5.54 -15.35 23.79
N LEU A 105 -6.55 -16.22 23.73
CA LEU A 105 -7.80 -15.91 23.04
C LEU A 105 -8.53 -14.75 23.72
N ALA A 106 -8.73 -14.82 25.04
CA ALA A 106 -9.39 -13.77 25.82
C ALA A 106 -8.66 -12.42 25.71
N ALA A 107 -7.32 -12.43 25.74
CA ALA A 107 -6.51 -11.23 25.55
C ALA A 107 -6.68 -10.63 24.15
N THR A 108 -6.80 -11.48 23.11
CA THR A 108 -6.97 -11.02 21.72
C THR A 108 -8.37 -10.49 21.46
N THR A 109 -9.41 -11.19 21.92
CA THR A 109 -10.81 -10.78 21.71
C THR A 109 -11.25 -9.64 22.62
N GLY A 110 -10.57 -9.45 23.77
CA GLY A 110 -10.81 -8.33 24.69
C GLY A 110 -9.96 -7.09 24.42
N ALA A 111 -9.05 -7.12 23.44
CA ALA A 111 -8.20 -5.97 23.13
C ALA A 111 -9.02 -4.80 22.54
N PRO A 112 -8.67 -3.53 22.82
CA PRO A 112 -9.27 -2.38 22.16
C PRO A 112 -9.15 -2.50 20.62
N GLY A 113 -10.26 -2.35 19.91
CA GLY A 113 -10.32 -2.52 18.45
C GLY A 113 -10.58 -3.95 17.99
N ALA A 114 -10.67 -4.93 18.89
CA ALA A 114 -11.15 -6.26 18.56
C ALA A 114 -12.62 -6.18 18.11
N PHE A 115 -12.93 -6.80 16.96
CA PHE A 115 -14.28 -6.86 16.40
C PHE A 115 -14.65 -8.31 16.11
N HIS A 116 -15.90 -8.68 16.37
CA HIS A 116 -16.43 -10.01 16.07
C HIS A 116 -16.91 -10.06 14.61
N TRP A 117 -16.50 -11.08 13.86
CA TRP A 117 -16.95 -11.24 12.49
C TRP A 117 -18.34 -11.91 12.48
N PRO A 118 -19.33 -11.43 11.71
CA PRO A 118 -20.65 -12.07 11.63
C PRO A 118 -20.62 -13.53 11.16
N GLY A 119 -19.53 -13.98 10.54
CA GLY A 119 -19.31 -15.40 10.21
C GLY A 119 -18.89 -16.28 11.40
N ASP A 120 -18.74 -15.72 12.61
CA ASP A 120 -18.43 -16.46 13.83
C ASP A 120 -19.69 -17.09 14.49
N TYR A 121 -20.88 -16.90 13.91
CA TYR A 121 -22.16 -17.42 14.43
C TYR A 121 -22.57 -18.80 13.88
N LEU A 122 -21.64 -19.59 13.34
CA LEU A 122 -21.92 -20.95 12.84
C LEU A 122 -21.29 -22.04 13.72
#